data_AF-A0A365U839-F1
#
_entry.id   AF-A0A365U839-F1
#
_cell.length_a   1.000
_cell.length_b   1.000
_cell.length_c   1.000
_cell.angle_alpha   90.00
_cell.angle_beta   90.00
_cell.angle_gamma   90.00
#
_symmetry.space_group_name_H-M   'P 1'
#
loop_
_entity.id
_entity.type
_entity.pdbx_description
1 polymer ?
#
loop_
_entity_poly.entity_id
_entity_poly.type
_entity_poly.pdbx_seq_one_letter_code
_entity_poly.pdbx_strand_id
1 'polypeptide(L)'
;MTRICRFVIGLFVALYVAALGLFVIGTFGLLGQERDPLSGVFLLPLGWPWTGLVDLFPEPLWPWLTSATPLLNLAVLVTLCSFLTGRHGQTR
;
A
#
# COMPACT_ATOMS: atom_id res chain seq x y z
N MET A 1 -18.41 -9.55 -5.94
CA MET A 1 -17.23 -9.75 -5.07
C MET A 1 -17.62 -10.63 -3.90
N THR A 2 -16.88 -11.70 -3.63
CA THR A 2 -17.06 -12.55 -2.44
C THR A 2 -16.82 -11.76 -1.15
N ARG A 3 -17.48 -12.12 -0.04
CA ARG A 3 -17.31 -11.45 1.27
C ARG A 3 -15.84 -11.40 1.70
N ILE A 4 -15.08 -12.46 1.40
CA ILE A 4 -13.64 -12.57 1.69
C ILE A 4 -12.83 -11.53 0.91
N CYS A 5 -13.02 -11.41 -0.42
CA CYS A 5 -12.34 -10.40 -1.24
C CYS A 5 -12.60 -8.98 -0.73
N ARG A 6 -13.85 -8.66 -0.36
CA ARG A 6 -14.19 -7.35 0.18
C ARG A 6 -13.52 -7.09 1.54
N PHE A 7 -13.46 -8.11 2.40
CA PHE A 7 -12.80 -8.03 3.69
C PHE A 7 -11.28 -7.83 3.55
N VAL A 8 -10.62 -8.61 2.69
CA VAL A 8 -9.16 -8.52 2.46
C VAL A 8 -8.78 -7.15 1.88
N ILE A 9 -9.51 -6.67 0.87
CA ILE A 9 -9.27 -5.33 0.30
C ILE A 9 -9.51 -4.25 1.35
N GLY A 10 -10.61 -4.33 2.12
CA GLY A 10 -10.91 -3.38 3.19
C GLY A 10 -9.82 -3.32 4.26
N LEU A 11 -9.35 -4.48 4.71
CA LEU A 11 -8.26 -4.59 5.70
C LEU A 11 -6.95 -4.00 5.16
N PHE A 12 -6.60 -4.31 3.90
CA PHE A 12 -5.40 -3.77 3.26
C PHE A 12 -5.46 -2.25 3.14
N VAL A 13 -6.60 -1.69 2.72
CA VAL A 13 -6.81 -0.23 2.66
C VAL A 13 -6.69 0.40 4.04
N ALA A 14 -7.29 -0.20 5.08
CA ALA A 14 -7.20 0.31 6.44
C ALA A 14 -5.75 0.36 6.93
N LEU A 15 -4.97 -0.70 6.72
CA LEU A 15 -3.55 -0.76 7.05
C LEU A 15 -2.74 0.26 6.26
N TYR A 16 -3.03 0.43 4.97
CA TYR A 16 -2.34 1.40 4.12
C TYR A 16 -2.59 2.85 4.56
N VAL A 17 -3.84 3.20 4.88
CA VAL A 17 -4.20 4.53 5.39
C VAL A 17 -3.52 4.79 6.74
N ALA A 18 -3.49 3.80 7.63
CA ALA A 18 -2.79 3.92 8.91
C ALA A 18 -1.28 4.16 8.72
N ALA A 19 -0.64 3.41 7.82
CA ALA A 19 0.78 3.58 7.50
C ALA A 19 1.09 4.97 6.89
N LEU A 20 0.23 5.46 5.98
CA LEU A 20 0.34 6.82 5.44
C LEU A 20 0.18 7.89 6.53
N GLY A 21 -0.75 7.71 7.46
CA GLY A 21 -0.92 8.60 8.61
C GLY A 21 0.34 8.68 9.46
N LEU A 22 0.93 7.54 9.81
CA LEU A 22 2.18 7.47 10.56
C LEU A 22 3.35 8.11 9.80
N PHE A 23 3.44 7.88 8.48
CA PHE A 23 4.45 8.50 7.62
C PHE A 23 4.34 10.02 7.63
N VAL A 24 3.13 10.58 7.49
CA VAL A 24 2.90 12.03 7.52
C VAL A 24 3.22 12.59 8.92
N ILE A 25 2.78 11.93 9.98
CA ILE A 25 3.05 12.36 11.36
C ILE A 25 4.56 12.40 11.62
N GLY A 26 5.29 11.33 11.27
CA GLY A 26 6.74 11.25 11.44
C GLY A 26 7.53 12.20 10.54
N THR A 27 7.11 12.38 9.28
CA THR A 27 7.79 13.28 8.32
C THR A 27 7.66 14.74 8.70
N PHE A 28 6.46 15.16 9.13
CA PHE A 28 6.22 16.57 9.47
C PHE A 28 6.50 16.89 10.95
N GLY A 29 6.71 15.89 11.80
CA GLY A 29 6.89 16.07 13.25
C GLY A 29 5.59 16.53 13.92
N LEU A 30 4.45 16.09 13.40
CA LEU A 30 3.14 16.42 13.97
C LEU A 30 3.01 15.73 15.33
N LEU A 31 2.29 16.36 16.28
CA LEU A 31 2.12 15.89 17.67
C LEU A 31 3.35 16.07 18.59
N GLY A 32 4.31 16.92 18.23
CA GLY A 32 5.47 17.21 19.08
C GLY A 32 6.57 16.14 19.01
N GLN A 33 6.49 15.26 18.02
CA GLN A 33 7.49 14.24 17.72
C GLN A 33 8.66 14.87 16.94
N GLU A 34 9.90 14.50 17.25
CA GLU A 34 11.03 14.82 16.37
C GLU A 34 10.82 14.19 14.99
N ARG A 35 11.23 14.91 13.93
CA ARG A 35 11.08 14.42 12.55
C ARG A 35 11.88 13.13 12.39
N ASP A 36 11.17 12.04 12.19
CA ASP A 36 11.76 10.72 12.05
C ASP A 36 11.84 10.34 10.56
N PRO A 37 13.05 10.38 9.96
CA PRO A 37 13.24 10.00 8.56
C PRO A 37 12.97 8.50 8.31
N LEU A 38 12.90 7.66 9.35
CA LEU A 38 12.56 6.24 9.25
C LEU A 38 11.06 5.95 9.30
N SER A 39 10.21 6.98 9.38
CA SER A 39 8.75 6.81 9.32
C SER A 39 8.26 6.15 8.01
N GLY A 40 9.07 6.15 6.95
CA GLY A 40 8.81 5.40 5.72
C GLY A 40 8.85 3.87 5.87
N VAL A 41 9.43 3.34 6.95
CA VAL A 41 9.57 1.90 7.21
C VAL A 41 8.22 1.20 7.33
N PHE A 42 7.16 1.88 7.77
CA PHE A 42 5.83 1.29 7.87
C PHE A 42 5.19 0.97 6.51
N LEU A 43 5.65 1.63 5.43
CA LEU A 43 5.16 1.40 4.07
C LEU A 43 5.92 0.27 3.35
N LEU A 44 7.12 -0.07 3.81
CA LEU A 44 7.96 -1.11 3.20
C LEU A 44 7.32 -2.50 3.18
N PRO A 45 6.79 -3.04 4.30
CA PRO A 45 6.13 -4.36 4.31
C PRO A 45 4.90 -4.41 3.40
N LEU A 46 4.18 -3.29 3.29
CA LEU A 46 2.96 -3.16 2.47
C LEU A 46 3.26 -3.06 0.97
N GLY A 47 4.43 -2.55 0.61
CA GLY A 47 4.86 -2.31 -0.77
C GLY A 47 5.73 -3.41 -1.39
N TRP A 48 6.23 -4.35 -0.58
CA TRP A 48 7.07 -5.45 -1.06
C TRP A 48 6.26 -6.36 -2.02
N PRO A 49 6.85 -6.94 -3.09
CA PRO A 49 8.25 -6.87 -3.53
C PRO A 49 8.64 -5.59 -4.30
N TRP A 50 7.67 -4.73 -4.63
CA TRP A 50 7.84 -3.62 -5.56
C TRP A 50 8.72 -2.49 -5.05
N THR A 51 9.01 -2.44 -3.75
CA THR A 51 9.95 -1.48 -3.15
C THR A 51 11.34 -1.53 -3.78
N GLY A 52 11.81 -2.69 -4.25
CA GLY A 52 13.10 -2.80 -4.96
C GLY A 52 13.13 -2.11 -6.33
N LEU A 53 11.98 -1.74 -6.90
CA LEU A 53 11.94 -0.96 -8.15
C LEU A 53 12.23 0.53 -7.91
N VAL A 54 12.16 0.99 -6.65
CA VAL A 54 12.41 2.38 -6.29
C VAL A 54 13.87 2.75 -6.54
N ASP A 55 14.79 1.80 -6.34
CA ASP A 55 16.23 1.97 -6.53
C ASP A 55 16.63 2.29 -7.99
N LEU A 56 15.73 2.08 -8.96
CA LEU A 56 15.94 2.44 -10.36
C LEU A 56 15.73 3.95 -10.63
N PHE A 57 15.18 4.70 -9.68
CA PHE A 57 14.83 6.11 -9.83
C PHE A 57 15.75 7.02 -9.00
N PRO A 58 15.81 8.33 -9.29
CA PRO A 58 16.55 9.29 -8.47
C PRO A 58 16.10 9.34 -7.00
N GLU A 59 17.06 9.45 -6.07
CA GLU A 59 16.83 9.51 -4.61
C GLU A 59 15.72 10.49 -4.14
N PRO A 60 15.56 11.69 -4.73
CA PRO A 60 14.51 12.61 -4.30
C PRO A 60 13.08 12.07 -4.49
N LEU A 61 12.90 11.12 -5.42
CA LEU A 61 11.61 10.51 -5.71
C LEU A 61 11.33 9.28 -4.83
N TRP A 62 12.32 8.75 -4.13
CA TRP A 62 12.17 7.53 -3.36
C TRP A 62 11.03 7.58 -2.34
N PRO A 63 10.85 8.63 -1.51
CA PRO A 63 9.76 8.66 -0.54
C PRO A 63 8.37 8.58 -1.21
N TRP A 64 8.22 9.23 -2.36
CA TRP A 64 6.98 9.24 -3.16
C TRP A 64 6.73 7.89 -3.83
N LEU A 65 7.78 7.26 -4.36
CA LEU A 65 7.68 5.96 -5.00
C LEU A 65 7.40 4.86 -3.96
N THR A 66 8.12 4.86 -2.83
CA THR A 66 7.90 3.90 -1.74
C THR A 66 6.50 4.02 -1.16
N SER A 67 5.95 5.23 -1.03
CA SER A 67 4.56 5.42 -0.60
C SER A 67 3.53 5.01 -1.66
N ALA A 68 3.89 5.02 -2.95
CA ALA A 68 3.05 4.50 -4.04
C ALA A 68 3.12 2.97 -4.20
N THR A 69 4.17 2.29 -3.73
CA THR A 69 4.31 0.82 -3.91
C THR A 69 3.15 -0.02 -3.37
N PRO A 70 2.51 0.29 -2.21
CA PRO A 70 1.35 -0.49 -1.75
C PRO A 70 0.13 -0.38 -2.69
N LEU A 71 0.04 0.68 -3.51
CA LEU A 71 -1.02 0.81 -4.51
C LEU A 71 -0.94 -0.26 -5.58
N LEU A 72 0.27 -0.75 -5.91
CA LEU A 72 0.43 -1.87 -6.84
C LEU A 72 -0.17 -3.15 -6.27
N ASN A 73 0.07 -3.43 -4.98
CA ASN A 73 -0.52 -4.58 -4.29
C ASN A 73 -2.05 -4.47 -4.22
N LEU A 74 -2.58 -3.26 -3.96
CA LEU A 74 -4.02 -3.00 -4.03
C LEU A 74 -4.57 -3.28 -5.44
N ALA A 75 -3.91 -2.79 -6.49
CA ALA A 75 -4.32 -2.98 -7.88
C ALA A 75 -4.33 -4.47 -8.27
N VAL A 76 -3.31 -5.24 -7.84
CA VAL A 76 -3.25 -6.69 -8.05
C VAL A 76 -4.41 -7.40 -7.31
N LEU A 77 -4.69 -7.03 -6.06
CA LEU A 77 -5.80 -7.61 -5.30
C LEU A 77 -7.16 -7.33 -5.94
N VAL A 78 -7.40 -6.08 -6.37
CA VAL A 78 -8.65 -5.67 -7.03
C VAL A 78 -8.81 -6.40 -8.36
N THR A 79 -7.77 -6.45 -9.19
CA THR A 79 -7.81 -7.15 -10.49
C THR A 79 -8.04 -8.65 -10.29
N LEU A 80 -7.30 -9.34 -9.41
CA LEU A 80 -7.51 -10.75 -9.11
C LEU A 80 -8.93 -11.04 -8.59
N CYS A 81 -9.42 -10.27 -7.61
CA CYS A 81 -10.76 -10.46 -7.06
C CYS A 81 -11.86 -10.17 -8.10
N SER A 82 -11.66 -9.22 -9.00
CA SER A 82 -12.59 -8.94 -10.10
C SER A 82 -12.62 -10.07 -11.13
N PHE A 83 -11.45 -10.57 -11.54
CA PHE A 83 -11.31 -11.70 -12.47
C PHE A 83 -11.89 -13.01 -11.91
N LEU A 84 -11.60 -13.31 -10.64
CA LEU A 84 -12.12 -14.51 -9.98
C LEU A 84 -13.63 -14.46 -9.77
N THR A 85 -14.19 -13.27 -9.47
CA THR A 85 -15.65 -13.12 -9.37
C THR A 85 -16.33 -13.19 -10.74
N GLY A 86 -15.70 -12.64 -11.78
CA GLY A 86 -16.19 -12.74 -13.16
C GLY A 86 -16.26 -14.18 -13.67
N ARG A 87 -15.28 -15.03 -13.33
CA ARG A 87 -15.26 -16.46 -13.71
C ARG A 87 -16.36 -17.28 -13.02
N HIS A 88 -16.76 -16.95 -11.80
CA HIS A 88 -17.82 -17.67 -11.08
C HIS A 88 -19.24 -17.40 -11.61
N GLY A 89 -19.43 -16.38 -12.46
CA GLY A 89 -20.71 -16.12 -13.13
C GLY A 89 -20.92 -16.90 -14.43
N GLN A 90 -19.90 -17.57 -14.97
CA GLN A 90 -19.93 -18.19 -16.30
C GLN A 90 -20.16 -19.72 -16.26
N THR A 91 -19.94 -20.38 -15.11
CA THR A 91 -20.10 -21.85 -14.95
C THR A 91 -21.41 -22.27 -14.30
N ARG A 92 -22.45 -21.44 -14.33
CA ARG A 92 -23.78 -21.79 -13.83
C ARG A 92 -24.85 -21.61 -14.90
#